data_AF-A0A969IZZ0-F1
#
_entry.id   AF-A0A969IZZ0-F1
#
_cell.length_a   1.000
_cell.length_b   1.000
_cell.length_c   1.000
_cell.angle_alpha   90.00
_cell.angle_beta   90.00
_cell.angle_gamma   90.00
#
_symmetry.space_group_name_H-M   'P 1'
#
loop_
_entity.id
_entity.type
_entity.pdbx_description
1 polymer ?
#
loop_
_entity_poly.entity_id
_entity_poly.type
_entity_poly.pdbx_seq_one_letter_code
_entity_poly.pdbx_strand_id
1 'polypeptide(L)'
;MKRPKFSCVFALGAFASTLLFAGFLTPANAQETVISIGSVVMGTLESGDQQLAVDNTFIDVYSFEGSAGQQIAITMTSPDLDSYLVLFDPSGNSLIQDDDGGGNLDARIIYTLPTDGIYTIYANSYSSGQAGTYSLDLQVVTPSSPAIVTTPTQTRYFCDESGAVPVTRARRKDGVEGLLIEWTDDISSISDLSLVERCRRVASSLEAIHTRLGRNFAITTGTLQNQPVVCAALEPGICDPEGRILTASDRDEARRLAIQIGTAINNLQRVPSVSQPPIGEPLAIAPQFSFLDALSYSNCLEDVIQLHQNPQRLQDQGRRSECLPEIFTQYSNGISQAQAVEIIAAADRYATQELNVTILYPPRGQRVRIQELFGYTYMIDQQ
;
A
#
# COMPACT_ATOMS: atom_id res chain seq x y z
N MET A 1 -52.45 -54.61 -71.14
CA MET A 1 -53.47 -53.90 -70.34
C MET A 1 -53.21 -54.19 -68.87
N LYS A 2 -53.12 -53.15 -68.03
CA LYS A 2 -53.01 -53.14 -66.55
C LYS A 2 -51.74 -53.77 -65.91
N ARG A 3 -50.83 -52.89 -65.46
CA ARG A 3 -49.89 -53.15 -64.35
C ARG A 3 -50.63 -53.01 -63.01
N PRO A 4 -50.37 -53.85 -61.99
CA PRO A 4 -50.67 -53.51 -60.60
C PRO A 4 -49.43 -52.92 -59.90
N LYS A 5 -49.72 -52.00 -58.97
CA LYS A 5 -48.81 -51.42 -57.99
C LYS A 5 -48.53 -52.44 -56.88
N PHE A 6 -47.31 -52.48 -56.34
CA PHE A 6 -47.09 -52.65 -54.90
C PHE A 6 -45.75 -52.01 -54.52
N SER A 7 -45.81 -51.15 -53.51
CA SER A 7 -44.70 -50.42 -52.90
C SER A 7 -43.83 -51.35 -52.06
N CYS A 8 -42.52 -51.11 -52.03
CA CYS A 8 -41.78 -51.20 -50.77
C CYS A 8 -40.53 -50.30 -50.81
N VAL A 9 -40.36 -49.59 -49.71
CA VAL A 9 -39.35 -48.58 -49.40
C VAL A 9 -38.01 -49.27 -49.14
N PHE A 10 -36.91 -48.76 -49.70
CA PHE A 10 -35.59 -48.84 -49.06
C PHE A 10 -34.77 -47.59 -49.41
N ALA A 11 -34.25 -46.97 -48.35
CA ALA A 11 -33.54 -45.71 -48.33
C ALA A 11 -32.19 -45.80 -49.04
N LEU A 12 -31.88 -44.80 -49.89
CA LEU A 12 -30.52 -44.55 -50.35
C LEU A 12 -29.75 -43.82 -49.25
N GLY A 13 -28.72 -44.48 -48.71
CA GLY A 13 -27.65 -43.83 -47.97
C GLY A 13 -26.72 -43.10 -48.94
N ALA A 14 -26.70 -41.78 -48.88
CA ALA A 14 -25.68 -40.97 -49.51
C ALA A 14 -24.49 -40.83 -48.54
N PHE A 15 -23.33 -41.33 -48.92
CA PHE A 15 -22.07 -41.03 -48.26
C PHE A 15 -21.70 -39.57 -48.52
N ALA A 16 -22.04 -38.68 -47.59
CA ALA A 16 -21.41 -37.36 -47.52
C ALA A 16 -20.04 -37.56 -46.88
N SER A 17 -18.99 -37.40 -47.67
CA SER A 17 -17.60 -37.38 -47.20
C SER A 17 -17.40 -36.09 -46.41
N THR A 18 -17.61 -36.15 -45.10
CA THR A 18 -17.34 -35.05 -44.18
C THR A 18 -15.82 -34.93 -44.04
N LEU A 19 -15.24 -33.95 -44.75
CA LEU A 19 -13.93 -33.41 -44.38
C LEU A 19 -14.07 -32.82 -42.97
N LEU A 20 -13.71 -33.61 -41.96
CA LEU A 20 -13.39 -33.12 -40.64
C LEU A 20 -12.15 -32.23 -40.80
N PHE A 21 -12.37 -30.93 -40.99
CA PHE A 21 -11.42 -29.95 -40.51
C PHE A 21 -11.36 -30.16 -39.00
N ALA A 22 -10.38 -30.96 -38.55
CA ALA A 22 -9.84 -30.81 -37.22
C ALA A 22 -9.20 -29.42 -37.20
N GLY A 23 -10.04 -28.40 -36.95
CA GLY A 23 -9.56 -27.12 -36.50
C GLY A 23 -8.78 -27.42 -35.24
N PHE A 24 -7.45 -27.35 -35.33
CA PHE A 24 -6.65 -27.16 -34.14
C PHE A 24 -7.19 -25.86 -33.54
N LEU A 25 -7.97 -25.97 -32.47
CA LEU A 25 -8.15 -24.88 -31.53
C LEU A 25 -6.74 -24.61 -31.01
N THR A 26 -6.04 -23.71 -31.67
CA THR A 26 -4.96 -22.98 -31.03
C THR A 26 -5.58 -22.42 -29.75
N PRO A 27 -5.06 -22.71 -28.55
CA PRO A 27 -5.48 -21.97 -27.38
C PRO A 27 -5.32 -20.49 -27.75
N ALA A 28 -6.39 -19.71 -27.58
CA ALA A 28 -6.33 -18.27 -27.77
C ALA A 28 -5.28 -17.77 -26.78
N ASN A 29 -4.08 -17.54 -27.29
CA ASN A 29 -3.07 -16.79 -26.59
C ASN A 29 -3.70 -15.41 -26.39
N ALA A 30 -3.81 -14.94 -25.15
CA ALA A 30 -4.32 -13.60 -24.85
C ALA A 30 -3.68 -12.66 -25.84
N GLN A 31 -4.50 -11.96 -26.63
CA GLN A 31 -3.99 -11.16 -27.72
C GLN A 31 -3.26 -9.97 -27.10
N GLU A 32 -1.95 -10.12 -26.92
CA GLU A 32 -1.10 -9.10 -26.34
C GLU A 32 -1.23 -7.81 -27.16
N THR A 33 -1.70 -6.76 -26.49
CA THR A 33 -1.92 -5.45 -27.10
C THR A 33 -0.77 -4.53 -26.73
N VAL A 34 0.00 -4.13 -27.72
CA VAL A 34 1.10 -3.18 -27.51
C VAL A 34 0.54 -1.77 -27.33
N ILE A 35 0.88 -1.12 -26.22
CA ILE A 35 0.50 0.24 -25.87
C ILE A 35 1.75 1.10 -25.68
N SER A 36 1.58 2.42 -25.72
CA SER A 36 2.68 3.37 -25.52
C SER A 36 2.49 4.12 -24.23
N ILE A 37 3.58 4.45 -23.54
CA ILE A 37 3.47 5.30 -22.37
C ILE A 37 2.89 6.67 -22.78
N GLY A 38 1.89 7.12 -22.05
CA GLY A 38 1.05 8.28 -22.34
C GLY A 38 -0.34 7.93 -22.89
N SER A 39 -0.63 6.66 -23.15
CA SER A 39 -1.92 6.22 -23.71
C SER A 39 -2.96 5.89 -22.65
N VAL A 40 -4.22 6.20 -22.96
CA VAL A 40 -5.41 5.63 -22.31
C VAL A 40 -6.05 4.66 -23.31
N VAL A 41 -6.33 3.44 -22.86
CA VAL A 41 -6.96 2.40 -23.67
C VAL A 41 -8.26 1.94 -22.99
N MET A 42 -9.29 1.69 -23.78
CA MET A 42 -10.54 1.09 -23.28
C MET A 42 -10.50 -0.42 -23.54
N GLY A 43 -10.85 -1.21 -22.53
CA GLY A 43 -10.94 -2.66 -22.61
C GLY A 43 -12.27 -3.18 -22.08
N THR A 44 -12.54 -4.47 -22.31
CA THR A 44 -13.71 -5.17 -21.80
C THR A 44 -13.28 -6.56 -21.38
N LEU A 45 -13.42 -6.90 -20.09
CA LEU A 45 -13.29 -8.29 -19.65
C LEU A 45 -14.59 -9.03 -19.96
N GLU A 46 -14.52 -10.14 -20.67
CA GLU A 46 -15.68 -10.95 -21.05
C GLU A 46 -15.42 -12.46 -21.01
N SER A 47 -16.50 -13.23 -20.99
CA SER A 47 -16.43 -14.70 -20.85
C SER A 47 -15.68 -15.46 -21.95
N GLY A 48 -15.35 -14.79 -23.05
CA GLY A 48 -14.52 -15.32 -24.14
C GLY A 48 -13.02 -15.11 -23.94
N ASP A 49 -12.61 -14.31 -22.95
CA ASP A 49 -11.22 -13.96 -22.73
C ASP A 49 -10.41 -15.11 -22.15
N GLN A 50 -9.10 -14.98 -22.27
CA GLN A 50 -8.20 -15.88 -21.58
C GLN A 50 -8.44 -15.77 -20.06
N GLN A 51 -8.33 -16.90 -19.37
CA GLN A 51 -8.39 -16.94 -17.92
C GLN A 51 -7.02 -17.23 -17.31
N LEU A 52 -6.75 -16.64 -16.14
CA LEU A 52 -5.61 -17.09 -15.32
C LEU A 52 -5.88 -18.49 -14.79
N ALA A 53 -4.92 -19.40 -15.00
CA ALA A 53 -5.07 -20.80 -14.60
C ALA A 53 -5.16 -21.00 -13.06
N VAL A 54 -4.75 -20.01 -12.28
CA VAL A 54 -4.71 -20.10 -10.81
C VAL A 54 -6.06 -19.80 -10.16
N ASP A 55 -6.88 -18.94 -10.75
CA ASP A 55 -8.12 -18.43 -10.13
C ASP A 55 -9.31 -18.29 -11.12
N ASN A 56 -9.12 -18.56 -12.41
CA ASN A 56 -10.11 -18.46 -13.48
C ASN A 56 -10.65 -17.04 -13.72
N THR A 57 -9.92 -16.01 -13.33
CA THR A 57 -10.24 -14.61 -13.64
C THR A 57 -9.92 -14.28 -15.11
N PHE A 58 -10.72 -13.43 -15.76
CA PHE A 58 -10.52 -13.05 -17.17
C PHE A 58 -9.41 -12.02 -17.31
N ILE A 59 -8.54 -12.18 -18.31
CA ILE A 59 -7.40 -11.27 -18.50
C ILE A 59 -7.33 -10.69 -19.89
N ASP A 60 -7.00 -9.40 -19.91
CA ASP A 60 -6.42 -8.71 -21.04
C ASP A 60 -4.93 -8.46 -20.79
N VAL A 61 -4.11 -8.69 -21.81
CA VAL A 61 -2.65 -8.57 -21.71
C VAL A 61 -2.19 -7.39 -22.55
N TYR A 62 -1.47 -6.47 -21.92
CA TYR A 62 -0.86 -5.33 -22.58
C TYR A 62 0.65 -5.35 -22.44
N SER A 63 1.37 -4.76 -23.39
CA SER A 63 2.81 -4.56 -23.25
C SER A 63 3.25 -3.18 -23.71
N PHE A 64 4.35 -2.71 -23.12
CA PHE A 64 4.93 -1.41 -23.45
C PHE A 64 6.45 -1.45 -23.30
N GLU A 65 7.15 -0.61 -24.05
CA GLU A 65 8.58 -0.40 -23.90
C GLU A 65 8.85 0.60 -22.76
N GLY A 66 9.75 0.25 -21.86
CA GLY A 66 10.14 1.07 -20.72
C GLY A 66 11.65 1.14 -20.53
N SER A 67 12.13 2.21 -19.90
CA SER A 67 13.55 2.43 -19.63
C SER A 67 13.87 2.38 -18.12
N ALA A 68 15.07 1.92 -17.78
CA ALA A 68 15.57 1.86 -16.42
C ALA A 68 15.53 3.25 -15.76
N GLY A 69 15.02 3.32 -14.54
CA GLY A 69 14.86 4.56 -13.77
C GLY A 69 13.63 5.40 -14.17
N GLN A 70 12.89 5.02 -15.21
CA GLN A 70 11.63 5.67 -15.57
C GLN A 70 10.56 5.29 -14.55
N GLN A 71 9.87 6.27 -13.98
CA GLN A 71 8.73 6.03 -13.09
C GLN A 71 7.43 6.13 -13.90
N ILE A 72 6.59 5.11 -13.76
CA ILE A 72 5.30 5.01 -14.46
C ILE A 72 4.15 4.96 -13.47
N ALA A 73 2.97 5.35 -13.93
CA ALA A 73 1.70 5.10 -13.27
C ALA A 73 0.78 4.32 -14.23
N ILE A 74 0.21 3.22 -13.75
CA ILE A 74 -0.78 2.40 -14.45
C ILE A 74 -2.06 2.48 -13.62
N THR A 75 -3.15 2.96 -14.19
CA THR A 75 -4.44 3.07 -13.50
C THR A 75 -5.49 2.31 -14.29
N MET A 76 -6.23 1.42 -13.63
CA MET A 76 -7.38 0.73 -14.19
C MET A 76 -8.63 1.18 -13.44
N THR A 77 -9.55 1.79 -14.17
CA THR A 77 -10.83 2.27 -13.63
C THR A 77 -11.98 1.54 -14.29
N SER A 78 -12.93 1.08 -13.49
CA SER A 78 -14.13 0.41 -13.98
C SER A 78 -15.36 0.72 -13.13
N PRO A 79 -16.51 0.99 -13.77
CA PRO A 79 -17.79 1.04 -13.05
C PRO A 79 -18.38 -0.35 -12.78
N ASP A 80 -17.87 -1.39 -13.47
CA ASP A 80 -18.48 -2.73 -13.55
C ASP A 80 -17.65 -3.80 -12.80
N LEU A 81 -16.37 -3.52 -12.57
CA LEU A 81 -15.37 -4.47 -12.07
C LEU A 81 -14.82 -4.03 -10.73
N ASP A 82 -14.35 -5.02 -9.97
CA ASP A 82 -13.34 -4.81 -8.93
C ASP A 82 -11.98 -4.95 -9.60
N SER A 83 -11.35 -3.84 -9.94
CA SER A 83 -10.22 -3.79 -10.88
C SER A 83 -8.97 -4.45 -10.29
N TYR A 84 -8.16 -5.10 -11.11
CA TYR A 84 -6.95 -5.77 -10.64
C TYR A 84 -5.84 -5.66 -11.67
N LEU A 85 -4.66 -5.19 -11.25
CA LEU A 85 -3.49 -5.02 -12.11
C LEU A 85 -2.32 -5.87 -11.64
N VAL A 86 -1.57 -6.42 -12.60
CA VAL A 86 -0.26 -7.02 -12.35
C VAL A 86 0.75 -6.52 -13.38
N LEU A 87 1.93 -6.11 -12.94
CA LEU A 87 3.05 -5.70 -13.78
C LEU A 87 4.15 -6.75 -13.74
N PHE A 88 4.65 -7.13 -14.92
CA PHE A 88 5.74 -8.10 -15.09
C PHE A 88 6.96 -7.45 -15.76
N ASP A 89 8.14 -7.93 -15.38
CA ASP A 89 9.42 -7.52 -15.97
C ASP A 89 9.66 -8.16 -17.36
N PRO A 90 10.69 -7.73 -18.11
CA PRO A 90 11.01 -8.32 -19.42
C PRO A 90 11.41 -9.80 -19.41
N SER A 91 11.67 -10.38 -18.23
CA SER A 91 11.94 -11.81 -18.05
C SER A 91 10.67 -12.61 -17.68
N GLY A 92 9.52 -11.94 -17.56
CA GLY A 92 8.24 -12.53 -17.19
C GLY A 92 8.02 -12.72 -15.69
N ASN A 93 8.84 -12.10 -14.83
CA ASN A 93 8.61 -12.15 -13.38
C ASN A 93 7.62 -11.07 -12.95
N SER A 94 6.67 -11.41 -12.07
CA SER A 94 5.78 -10.42 -11.46
C SER A 94 6.59 -9.47 -10.58
N LEU A 95 6.41 -8.17 -10.80
CA LEU A 95 7.06 -7.10 -10.05
C LEU A 95 6.18 -6.56 -8.94
N ILE A 96 4.91 -6.29 -9.27
CA ILE A 96 3.93 -5.69 -8.36
C ILE A 96 2.51 -5.94 -8.88
N GLN A 97 1.55 -5.97 -7.96
CA GLN A 97 0.12 -6.09 -8.23
C GLN A 97 -0.65 -5.13 -7.31
N ASP A 98 -1.84 -4.69 -7.75
CA ASP A 98 -2.70 -3.76 -7.00
C ASP A 98 -4.17 -3.92 -7.42
N ASP A 99 -5.10 -3.77 -6.49
CA ASP A 99 -6.55 -3.96 -6.68
C ASP A 99 -7.43 -2.77 -6.22
N ASP A 100 -7.00 -1.98 -5.23
CA ASP A 100 -7.79 -0.83 -4.73
C ASP A 100 -7.00 0.49 -4.60
N GLY A 101 -5.75 0.54 -5.07
CA GLY A 101 -4.85 1.68 -4.95
C GLY A 101 -5.27 2.93 -5.73
N GLY A 102 -6.27 2.83 -6.60
CA GLY A 102 -6.92 3.94 -7.31
C GLY A 102 -8.05 4.61 -6.51
N GLY A 103 -8.52 3.97 -5.44
CA GLY A 103 -9.71 4.36 -4.66
C GLY A 103 -10.99 3.70 -5.16
N ASN A 104 -11.95 3.47 -4.26
CA ASN A 104 -13.12 2.62 -4.50
C ASN A 104 -12.72 1.18 -4.87
N LEU A 105 -13.04 0.73 -6.09
CA LEU A 105 -12.71 -0.58 -6.64
C LEU A 105 -11.80 -0.44 -7.89
N ASP A 106 -11.06 0.66 -7.97
CA ASP A 106 -10.11 0.95 -9.05
C ASP A 106 -8.68 0.60 -8.61
N ALA A 107 -7.88 0.05 -9.53
CA ALA A 107 -6.51 -0.38 -9.26
C ALA A 107 -5.50 0.66 -9.77
N ARG A 108 -4.40 0.87 -9.03
CA ARG A 108 -3.32 1.78 -9.44
C ARG A 108 -1.93 1.34 -9.00
N ILE A 109 -1.05 1.13 -9.97
CA ILE A 109 0.38 0.85 -9.78
C ILE A 109 1.20 2.12 -10.05
N ILE A 110 2.08 2.50 -9.12
CA ILE A 110 3.17 3.47 -9.37
C ILE A 110 4.51 2.75 -9.15
N TYR A 111 5.34 2.69 -10.19
CA TYR A 111 6.55 1.86 -10.15
C TYR A 111 7.71 2.47 -10.93
N THR A 112 8.93 2.33 -10.39
CA THR A 112 10.17 2.73 -11.07
C THR A 112 10.78 1.51 -11.75
N LEU A 113 10.88 1.52 -13.07
CA LEU A 113 11.34 0.40 -13.86
C LEU A 113 12.84 0.11 -13.59
N PRO A 114 13.23 -1.12 -13.23
CA PRO A 114 14.62 -1.42 -12.86
C PRO A 114 15.56 -1.59 -14.06
N THR A 115 15.04 -1.90 -15.24
CA THR A 115 15.81 -2.28 -16.43
C THR A 115 15.16 -1.73 -17.69
N ASP A 116 15.93 -1.60 -18.77
CA ASP A 116 15.35 -1.35 -20.08
C ASP A 116 14.67 -2.63 -20.59
N GLY A 117 13.53 -2.51 -21.27
CA GLY A 117 12.90 -3.64 -21.95
C GLY A 117 11.39 -3.51 -22.14
N ILE A 118 10.79 -4.61 -22.59
CA ILE A 118 9.35 -4.72 -22.78
C ILE A 118 8.75 -5.24 -21.47
N TYR A 119 7.82 -4.48 -20.90
CA TYR A 119 7.07 -4.83 -19.71
C TYR A 119 5.68 -5.31 -20.10
N THR A 120 5.10 -6.20 -19.28
CA THR A 120 3.76 -6.75 -19.53
C THR A 120 2.82 -6.36 -18.38
N ILE A 121 1.60 -5.95 -18.72
CA ILE A 121 0.53 -5.61 -17.78
C ILE A 121 -0.59 -6.62 -17.98
N TYR A 122 -1.05 -7.23 -16.89
CA TYR A 122 -2.32 -7.96 -16.88
C TYR A 122 -3.38 -7.04 -16.28
N ALA A 123 -4.40 -6.73 -17.08
CA ALA A 123 -5.63 -6.09 -16.62
C ALA A 123 -6.67 -7.19 -16.34
N ASN A 124 -7.20 -7.20 -15.13
CA ASN A 124 -7.98 -8.30 -14.59
C ASN A 124 -9.01 -7.77 -13.57
N SER A 125 -9.73 -8.67 -12.92
CA SER A 125 -10.66 -8.41 -11.83
C SER A 125 -10.30 -9.19 -10.56
N TYR A 126 -10.62 -8.65 -9.39
CA TYR A 126 -10.36 -9.29 -8.09
C TYR A 126 -11.06 -10.65 -7.95
N SER A 127 -12.29 -10.79 -8.47
CA SER A 127 -13.07 -12.02 -8.36
C SER A 127 -13.23 -12.73 -9.70
N SER A 128 -13.20 -14.07 -9.67
CA SER A 128 -13.41 -14.90 -10.86
C SER A 128 -14.77 -14.64 -11.51
N GLY A 129 -14.81 -14.56 -12.84
CA GLY A 129 -16.05 -14.44 -13.60
C GLY A 129 -16.66 -13.03 -13.65
N GLN A 130 -15.99 -12.02 -13.10
CA GLN A 130 -16.40 -10.62 -13.30
C GLN A 130 -16.07 -10.18 -14.72
N ALA A 131 -17.07 -9.61 -15.40
CA ALA A 131 -16.98 -9.12 -16.76
C ALA A 131 -17.55 -7.70 -16.81
N GLY A 132 -16.98 -6.83 -17.63
CA GLY A 132 -17.27 -5.41 -17.59
C GLY A 132 -16.27 -4.56 -18.36
N THR A 133 -16.64 -3.32 -18.59
CA THR A 133 -15.78 -2.36 -19.32
C THR A 133 -14.82 -1.68 -18.37
N TYR A 134 -13.63 -1.31 -18.86
CA TYR A 134 -12.66 -0.55 -18.08
C TYR A 134 -11.83 0.39 -18.95
N SER A 135 -11.20 1.37 -18.29
CA SER A 135 -10.15 2.20 -18.89
C SER A 135 -8.80 1.90 -18.24
N LEU A 136 -7.77 1.68 -19.05
CA LEU A 136 -6.38 1.52 -18.63
C LEU A 136 -5.57 2.74 -19.06
N ASP A 137 -5.08 3.52 -18.09
CA ASP A 137 -4.23 4.69 -18.29
C ASP A 137 -2.77 4.39 -17.90
N LEU A 138 -1.85 4.53 -18.85
CA LEU A 138 -0.41 4.35 -18.65
C LEU A 138 0.31 5.69 -18.86
N GLN A 139 0.92 6.25 -17.82
CA GLN A 139 1.58 7.55 -17.86
C GLN A 139 3.02 7.49 -17.34
N VAL A 140 3.90 8.35 -17.90
CA VAL A 140 5.15 8.68 -17.20
C VAL A 140 4.79 9.64 -16.07
N VAL A 141 5.15 9.26 -14.85
CA VAL A 141 5.20 10.22 -13.76
C VAL A 141 6.62 10.77 -13.71
N THR A 142 6.82 11.95 -14.30
CA THR A 142 7.96 12.76 -13.87
C THR A 142 7.75 13.02 -12.39
N PRO A 143 8.76 12.89 -11.52
CA PRO A 143 8.68 13.45 -10.19
C PRO A 143 8.58 14.98 -10.34
N SER A 144 7.37 15.46 -10.58
CA SER A 144 7.04 16.85 -10.38
C SER A 144 7.12 17.05 -8.88
N SER A 145 7.98 17.97 -8.46
CA SER A 145 7.78 18.60 -7.17
C SER A 145 6.49 19.41 -7.30
N PRO A 146 5.40 18.90 -6.69
CA PRO A 146 4.85 19.53 -5.52
C PRO A 146 4.95 18.58 -4.32
N ALA A 147 4.87 19.14 -3.13
CA ALA A 147 4.90 18.43 -1.86
C ALA A 147 3.80 17.35 -1.80
N ILE A 148 4.14 16.12 -2.19
CA ILE A 148 3.39 14.94 -1.82
C ILE A 148 4.04 14.44 -0.54
N VAL A 149 3.29 14.56 0.55
CA VAL A 149 3.51 13.80 1.77
C VAL A 149 3.28 12.33 1.39
N THR A 150 4.31 11.68 0.83
CA THR A 150 4.36 10.22 0.80
C THR A 150 4.58 9.81 2.25
N THR A 151 3.53 9.35 2.90
CA THR A 151 3.63 8.59 4.15
C THR A 151 4.60 7.44 3.88
N PRO A 152 5.82 7.45 4.46
CA PRO A 152 6.80 6.42 4.16
C PRO A 152 6.26 5.06 4.64
N THR A 153 6.28 4.02 3.82
CA THR A 153 5.91 2.66 4.26
C THR A 153 6.90 2.11 5.32
N GLN A 154 8.06 2.75 5.46
CA GLN A 154 9.14 2.43 6.39
C GLN A 154 9.87 3.71 6.84
N THR A 155 10.56 3.70 7.98
CA THR A 155 11.42 4.83 8.37
C THR A 155 12.44 5.08 7.26
N ARG A 156 12.47 6.30 6.73
CA ARG A 156 13.41 6.74 5.69
C ARG A 156 14.48 7.64 6.24
N TYR A 157 15.70 7.50 5.77
CA TYR A 157 16.84 8.37 6.01
C TYR A 157 17.16 9.12 4.72
N PHE A 158 17.30 10.45 4.80
CA PHE A 158 17.55 11.28 3.63
C PHE A 158 18.45 12.47 3.98
N CYS A 159 19.09 13.02 2.94
CA CYS A 159 19.80 14.28 3.06
C CYS A 159 18.86 15.43 2.70
N ASP A 160 18.63 16.33 3.64
CA ASP A 160 17.94 17.59 3.42
C ASP A 160 18.97 18.66 3.01
N GLU A 161 18.87 19.10 1.75
CA GLU A 161 19.74 20.09 1.14
C GLU A 161 19.05 21.45 0.97
N SER A 162 17.86 21.62 1.55
CA SER A 162 17.06 22.85 1.42
C SER A 162 17.63 24.03 2.22
N GLY A 163 18.44 23.74 3.25
CA GLY A 163 19.06 24.73 4.12
C GLY A 163 20.46 25.16 3.68
N ALA A 164 21.01 26.18 4.35
CA ALA A 164 22.38 26.65 4.15
C ALA A 164 23.44 25.58 4.53
N VAL A 165 23.06 24.66 5.41
CA VAL A 165 23.87 23.53 5.86
C VAL A 165 23.08 22.25 5.58
N PRO A 166 23.65 21.24 4.91
CA PRO A 166 22.93 19.99 4.64
C PRO A 166 22.75 19.19 5.92
N VAL A 167 21.61 18.52 6.04
CA VAL A 167 21.20 17.81 7.26
C VAL A 167 20.79 16.39 6.94
N THR A 168 21.39 15.39 7.58
CA THR A 168 20.87 14.02 7.54
C THR A 168 19.67 13.94 8.47
N ARG A 169 18.51 13.57 7.92
CA ARG A 169 17.23 13.42 8.62
C ARG A 169 16.73 11.99 8.55
N ALA A 170 15.84 11.65 9.47
CA ALA A 170 15.00 10.47 9.38
C ALA A 170 13.52 10.86 9.43
N ARG A 171 12.70 10.30 8.53
CA ARG A 171 11.24 10.38 8.53
C ARG A 171 10.67 9.02 8.89
N ARG A 172 9.94 8.92 9.99
CA ARG A 172 9.21 7.71 10.38
C ARG A 172 8.10 7.39 9.39
N LYS A 173 7.55 6.18 9.53
CA LYS A 173 6.39 5.76 8.73
C LYS A 173 5.18 6.70 8.82
N ASP A 174 5.03 7.37 9.96
CA ASP A 174 3.92 8.28 10.27
C ASP A 174 4.25 9.75 9.93
N GLY A 175 5.26 9.97 9.09
CA GLY A 175 5.63 11.31 8.62
C GLY A 175 6.42 12.14 9.62
N VAL A 176 6.61 11.68 10.86
CA VAL A 176 7.41 12.41 11.85
C VAL A 176 8.86 12.44 11.43
N GLU A 177 9.42 13.64 11.30
CA GLU A 177 10.83 13.85 10.98
C GLU A 177 11.66 14.19 12.21
N GLY A 178 12.90 13.70 12.21
CA GLY A 178 13.93 14.06 13.17
C GLY A 178 15.23 14.40 12.47
N LEU A 179 15.94 15.39 13.01
CA LEU A 179 17.32 15.70 12.65
C LEU A 179 18.25 14.67 13.28
N LEU A 180 19.17 14.10 12.49
CA LEU A 180 20.20 13.18 12.99
C LEU A 180 21.58 13.85 13.06
N ILE A 181 22.00 14.45 11.95
CA ILE A 181 23.32 15.09 11.82
C ILE A 181 23.16 16.38 11.02
N GLU A 182 23.62 17.48 11.61
CA GLU A 182 23.86 18.74 10.89
C GLU A 182 25.34 18.78 10.48
N TRP A 183 25.60 18.94 9.18
CA TRP A 183 26.95 18.80 8.63
C TRP A 183 27.69 20.13 8.58
N THR A 184 28.39 20.46 9.65
CA THR A 184 29.32 21.61 9.70
C THR A 184 30.75 21.20 9.39
N ASP A 185 31.64 22.19 9.21
CA ASP A 185 33.06 21.98 8.94
C ASP A 185 33.84 21.35 10.12
N ASP A 186 33.20 21.20 11.29
CA ASP A 186 33.81 20.66 12.52
C ASP A 186 33.87 19.11 12.57
N ILE A 187 33.30 18.42 11.58
CA ILE A 187 33.34 16.96 11.45
C ILE A 187 34.51 16.60 10.51
N SER A 188 35.67 16.33 11.10
CA SER A 188 36.97 16.15 10.43
C SER A 188 37.10 14.87 9.62
N SER A 189 36.17 13.93 9.81
CA SER A 189 36.30 12.54 9.38
C SER A 189 36.07 12.23 7.89
N ILE A 190 35.69 13.24 7.10
CA ILE A 190 35.45 13.11 5.66
C ILE A 190 35.96 14.35 4.91
N SER A 191 37.16 14.84 5.27
CA SER A 191 37.74 16.12 4.82
C SER A 191 37.69 16.38 3.30
N ASP A 192 37.71 15.32 2.49
CA ASP A 192 37.83 15.43 1.03
C ASP A 192 36.47 15.51 0.30
N LEU A 193 35.36 15.28 1.01
CA LEU A 193 34.01 15.37 0.45
C LEU A 193 33.31 16.66 0.88
N SER A 194 32.49 17.22 -0.01
CA SER A 194 31.62 18.36 0.31
C SER A 194 30.62 17.99 1.41
N LEU A 195 30.14 18.98 2.16
CA LEU A 195 29.15 18.77 3.24
C LEU A 195 27.90 18.01 2.73
N VAL A 196 27.46 18.32 1.51
CA VAL A 196 26.32 17.66 0.85
C VAL A 196 26.61 16.19 0.56
N GLU A 197 27.81 15.88 0.04
CA GLU A 197 28.18 14.51 -0.28
C GLU A 197 28.32 13.64 0.98
N ARG A 198 28.84 14.22 2.07
CA ARG A 198 28.88 13.56 3.39
C ARG A 198 27.46 13.21 3.86
N CYS A 199 26.55 14.17 3.74
CA CYS A 199 25.15 14.03 4.13
C CYS A 199 24.43 12.93 3.32
N ARG A 200 24.60 12.90 2.00
CA ARG A 200 24.02 11.86 1.13
C ARG A 200 24.55 10.47 1.44
N ARG A 201 25.86 10.33 1.66
CA ARG A 201 26.49 9.02 1.97
C ARG A 201 25.99 8.44 3.28
N VAL A 202 25.88 9.25 4.32
CA VAL A 202 25.36 8.78 5.61
C VAL A 202 23.88 8.42 5.52
N ALA A 203 23.07 9.23 4.84
CA ALA A 203 21.67 8.91 4.60
C ALA A 203 21.51 7.57 3.85
N SER A 204 22.26 7.37 2.76
CA SER A 204 22.24 6.13 1.98
C SER A 204 22.73 4.91 2.78
N SER A 205 23.76 5.10 3.63
CA SER A 205 24.25 4.02 4.49
C SER A 205 23.21 3.61 5.53
N LEU A 206 22.53 4.59 6.14
CA LEU A 206 21.45 4.33 7.10
C LEU A 206 20.24 3.65 6.44
N GLU A 207 19.86 4.04 5.22
CA GLU A 207 18.84 3.33 4.42
C GLU A 207 19.23 1.86 4.22
N ALA A 208 20.44 1.59 3.69
CA ALA A 208 20.90 0.23 3.40
C ALA A 208 20.94 -0.65 4.66
N ILE A 209 21.42 -0.08 5.78
CA ILE A 209 21.42 -0.73 7.10
C ILE A 209 19.99 -1.02 7.56
N HIS A 210 19.07 -0.07 7.40
CA HIS A 210 17.69 -0.23 7.84
C HIS A 210 16.93 -1.29 7.02
N THR A 211 17.18 -1.36 5.72
CA THR A 211 16.66 -2.43 4.86
C THR A 211 17.20 -3.80 5.27
N ARG A 212 18.49 -3.88 5.63
CA ARG A 212 19.16 -5.15 5.96
C ARG A 212 18.86 -5.66 7.38
N LEU A 213 18.87 -4.79 8.38
CA LEU A 213 18.75 -5.15 9.81
C LEU A 213 17.37 -4.83 10.40
N GLY A 214 16.50 -4.16 9.66
CA GLY A 214 15.19 -3.70 10.16
C GLY A 214 15.31 -2.60 11.22
N ARG A 215 14.41 -2.60 12.21
CA ARG A 215 14.34 -1.57 13.27
C ARG A 215 15.23 -1.86 14.49
N ASN A 216 15.80 -3.05 14.60
CA ASN A 216 16.42 -3.55 15.83
C ASN A 216 17.97 -3.49 15.77
N PHE A 217 18.53 -2.35 15.36
CA PHE A 217 19.98 -2.13 15.38
C PHE A 217 20.36 -1.07 16.41
N ALA A 218 21.56 -1.20 16.97
CA ALA A 218 22.18 -0.20 17.83
C ALA A 218 23.27 0.54 17.07
N ILE A 219 23.36 1.85 17.28
CA ILE A 219 24.52 2.64 16.84
C ILE A 219 25.66 2.40 17.82
N THR A 220 26.81 2.00 17.29
CA THR A 220 28.00 1.69 18.08
C THR A 220 29.26 2.19 17.37
N THR A 221 30.40 2.03 18.04
CA THR A 221 31.71 2.37 17.51
C THR A 221 32.55 1.11 17.36
N GLY A 222 33.43 1.09 16.38
CA GLY A 222 34.41 0.01 16.24
C GLY A 222 35.56 0.43 15.34
N THR A 223 36.26 -0.56 14.81
CA THR A 223 37.39 -0.33 13.90
C THR A 223 37.27 -1.19 12.66
N LEU A 224 37.34 -0.56 11.49
CA LEU A 224 37.42 -1.25 10.19
C LEU A 224 38.71 -0.83 9.50
N GLN A 225 39.52 -1.80 9.05
CA GLN A 225 40.81 -1.54 8.41
C GLN A 225 41.71 -0.59 9.23
N ASN A 226 41.74 -0.76 10.55
CA ASN A 226 42.48 0.07 11.51
C ASN A 226 42.04 1.55 11.61
N GLN A 227 40.90 1.90 11.02
CA GLN A 227 40.28 3.22 11.17
C GLN A 227 39.10 3.14 12.14
N PRO A 228 38.92 4.13 13.04
CA PRO A 228 37.73 4.20 13.89
C PRO A 228 36.50 4.47 13.03
N VAL A 229 35.41 3.77 13.30
CA VAL A 229 34.15 3.91 12.55
C VAL A 229 32.97 4.02 13.48
N VAL A 230 31.92 4.70 13.00
CA VAL A 230 30.57 4.58 13.53
C VAL A 230 29.82 3.57 12.67
N CYS A 231 29.16 2.62 13.31
CA CYS A 231 28.46 1.56 12.62
C CYS A 231 27.14 1.22 13.32
N ALA A 232 26.24 0.55 12.60
CA ALA A 232 25.07 -0.09 13.15
C ALA A 232 25.29 -1.60 13.24
N ALA A 233 24.91 -2.18 14.38
CA ALA A 233 25.04 -3.61 14.64
C ALA A 233 23.88 -4.10 15.51
N LEU A 234 23.58 -5.40 15.41
CA LEU A 234 22.62 -6.06 16.32
C LEU A 234 23.19 -6.19 17.74
N GLU A 235 24.51 -6.36 17.85
CA GLU A 235 25.25 -6.42 19.10
C GLU A 235 26.26 -5.25 19.19
N PRO A 236 26.29 -4.49 20.29
CA PRO A 236 27.23 -3.38 20.44
C PRO A 236 28.70 -3.82 20.34
N GLY A 237 29.53 -3.00 19.67
CA GLY A 237 30.97 -3.21 19.56
C GLY A 237 31.45 -4.09 18.39
N ILE A 238 30.54 -4.73 17.64
CA ILE A 238 30.88 -5.49 16.43
C ILE A 238 30.55 -4.63 15.21
N CYS A 239 31.57 -4.04 14.57
CA CYS A 239 31.38 -3.33 13.30
C CYS A 239 31.71 -4.23 12.11
N ASP A 240 30.68 -4.58 11.35
CA ASP A 240 30.78 -5.20 10.04
C ASP A 240 30.90 -4.13 8.93
N PRO A 241 31.62 -4.36 7.81
CA PRO A 241 31.71 -3.41 6.71
C PRO A 241 30.36 -2.94 6.15
N GLU A 242 29.34 -3.80 6.11
CA GLU A 242 27.99 -3.45 5.64
C GLU A 242 27.17 -2.70 6.72
N GLY A 243 27.67 -2.66 7.96
CA GLY A 243 27.11 -1.86 9.04
C GLY A 243 27.74 -0.46 9.15
N ARG A 244 28.74 -0.13 8.34
CA ARG A 244 29.48 1.14 8.45
C ARG A 244 28.60 2.32 8.05
N ILE A 245 28.46 3.28 8.96
CA ILE A 245 27.73 4.55 8.73
C ILE A 245 28.71 5.62 8.25
N LEU A 246 29.82 5.78 8.97
CA LEU A 246 30.91 6.68 8.60
C LEU A 246 32.23 6.22 9.23
N THR A 247 33.33 6.60 8.62
CA THR A 247 34.67 6.55 9.23
C THR A 247 34.86 7.82 10.04
N ALA A 248 35.56 7.76 11.18
CA ALA A 248 35.91 8.89 12.02
C ALA A 248 37.43 9.20 11.93
N SER A 249 37.89 10.41 12.27
CA SER A 249 39.33 10.71 12.33
C SER A 249 39.99 10.09 13.56
N ASP A 250 39.25 9.99 14.66
CA ASP A 250 39.71 9.36 15.89
C ASP A 250 38.56 8.66 16.66
N ARG A 251 38.92 7.99 17.76
CA ARG A 251 37.96 7.24 18.59
C ARG A 251 36.99 8.15 19.36
N ASP A 252 37.41 9.36 19.72
CA ASP A 252 36.59 10.29 20.48
C ASP A 252 35.53 10.93 19.57
N GLU A 253 35.89 11.27 18.34
CA GLU A 253 34.95 11.69 17.31
C GLU A 253 33.95 10.57 16.98
N ALA A 254 34.42 9.33 16.78
CA ALA A 254 33.54 8.18 16.55
C ALA A 254 32.53 8.03 17.69
N ARG A 255 32.99 8.14 18.94
CA ARG A 255 32.14 8.02 20.13
C ARG A 255 31.11 9.15 20.21
N ARG A 256 31.53 10.39 19.97
CA ARG A 256 30.63 11.56 19.98
C ARG A 256 29.54 11.42 18.91
N LEU A 257 29.91 11.05 17.69
CA LEU A 257 28.98 10.87 16.57
C LEU A 257 28.04 9.67 16.80
N ALA A 258 28.55 8.56 17.33
CA ALA A 258 27.71 7.40 17.66
C ALA A 258 26.63 7.75 18.71
N ILE A 259 27.01 8.50 19.76
CA ILE A 259 26.06 8.98 20.77
C ILE A 259 25.04 9.94 20.13
N GLN A 260 25.50 10.91 19.34
CA GLN A 260 24.63 11.87 18.67
C GLN A 260 23.56 11.18 17.81
N ILE A 261 23.99 10.28 16.91
CA ILE A 261 23.10 9.57 16.00
C ILE A 261 22.16 8.63 16.78
N GLY A 262 22.71 7.86 17.73
CA GLY A 262 21.91 6.94 18.54
C GLY A 262 20.86 7.65 19.40
N THR A 263 21.21 8.77 20.03
CA THR A 263 20.28 9.61 20.78
C THR A 263 19.22 10.24 19.88
N ALA A 264 19.60 10.74 18.70
CA ALA A 264 18.67 11.33 17.75
C ALA A 264 17.62 10.31 17.24
N ILE A 265 18.06 9.10 16.89
CA ILE A 265 17.16 8.00 16.47
C ILE A 265 16.22 7.61 17.62
N ASN A 266 16.75 7.44 18.83
CA ASN A 266 15.93 7.09 20.00
C ASN A 266 14.91 8.19 20.35
N ASN A 267 15.29 9.46 20.23
CA ASN A 267 14.38 10.58 20.47
C ASN A 267 13.29 10.62 19.42
N LEU A 268 13.63 10.42 18.13
CA LEU A 268 12.67 10.35 17.04
C LEU A 268 11.62 9.24 17.25
N GLN A 269 12.04 8.07 17.77
CA GLN A 269 11.12 6.98 18.10
C GLN A 269 10.15 7.32 19.25
N ARG A 270 10.52 8.25 20.14
CA ARG A 270 9.67 8.71 21.25
C ARG A 270 8.69 9.82 20.86
N VAL A 271 8.89 10.46 19.71
CA VAL A 271 7.96 11.49 19.22
C VAL A 271 6.61 10.83 18.89
N PRO A 272 5.48 11.36 19.38
CA PRO A 272 4.16 10.84 19.00
C PRO A 272 3.92 10.94 17.49
N SER A 273 3.28 9.93 16.89
CA SER A 273 2.93 9.88 15.47
C SER A 273 2.09 11.09 15.02
N VAL A 274 2.51 11.79 13.96
CA VAL A 274 1.72 12.84 13.29
C VAL A 274 0.77 12.18 12.29
N SER A 275 -0.12 11.34 12.81
CA SER A 275 -1.30 10.83 12.10
C SER A 275 -2.57 11.22 12.84
N GLN A 276 -2.64 12.48 13.24
CA GLN A 276 -3.93 13.14 13.40
C GLN A 276 -4.22 13.85 12.08
N PRO A 277 -5.36 13.58 11.42
CA PRO A 277 -5.87 14.44 10.36
C PRO A 277 -5.94 15.89 10.86
N PRO A 278 -6.05 16.92 9.99
CA PRO A 278 -6.22 18.30 10.45
C PRO A 278 -7.29 18.27 11.53
N ILE A 279 -7.00 18.83 12.72
CA ILE A 279 -7.86 18.74 13.90
C ILE A 279 -9.28 19.06 13.46
N GLY A 280 -10.06 18.01 13.17
CA GLY A 280 -11.50 18.12 13.06
C GLY A 280 -11.91 18.62 14.42
N GLU A 281 -12.81 19.60 14.47
CA GLU A 281 -13.28 20.08 15.76
C GLU A 281 -13.61 18.87 16.65
N PRO A 282 -13.05 18.80 17.87
CA PRO A 282 -13.30 17.67 18.76
C PRO A 282 -14.80 17.55 18.99
N LEU A 283 -15.26 16.37 19.42
CA LEU A 283 -16.66 16.23 19.77
C LEU A 283 -17.03 17.28 20.83
N ALA A 284 -17.98 18.16 20.49
CA ALA A 284 -18.53 19.15 21.41
C ALA A 284 -19.33 18.52 22.57
N ILE A 285 -19.62 17.21 22.50
CA ILE A 285 -20.28 16.43 23.54
C ILE A 285 -19.55 15.10 23.76
N ALA A 286 -19.39 14.70 25.01
CA ALA A 286 -18.75 13.43 25.33
C ALA A 286 -19.66 12.25 24.94
N PRO A 287 -19.16 11.23 24.23
CA PRO A 287 -19.96 10.07 23.84
C PRO A 287 -20.37 9.25 25.07
N GLN A 288 -21.64 8.83 25.12
CA GLN A 288 -22.20 7.97 26.16
C GLN A 288 -22.69 6.65 25.54
N PHE A 289 -22.25 5.53 26.12
CA PHE A 289 -22.49 4.20 25.56
C PHE A 289 -23.47 3.40 26.44
N SER A 290 -24.29 2.57 25.79
CA SER A 290 -25.31 1.74 26.44
C SER A 290 -25.26 0.26 26.04
N PHE A 291 -24.28 -0.15 25.22
CA PHE A 291 -24.15 -1.54 24.79
C PHE A 291 -23.63 -2.43 25.93
N LEU A 292 -24.13 -3.66 26.03
CA LEU A 292 -23.77 -4.61 27.08
C LEU A 292 -23.18 -5.92 26.55
N ASP A 293 -23.16 -6.10 25.23
CA ASP A 293 -22.71 -7.30 24.54
C ASP A 293 -21.99 -6.96 23.23
N ALA A 294 -21.25 -7.92 22.68
CA ALA A 294 -20.41 -7.73 21.50
C ALA A 294 -21.20 -7.39 20.22
N LEU A 295 -22.45 -7.86 20.11
CA LEU A 295 -23.29 -7.56 18.95
C LEU A 295 -23.79 -6.11 19.01
N SER A 296 -24.26 -5.67 20.17
CA SER A 296 -24.68 -4.29 20.42
C SER A 296 -23.52 -3.29 20.26
N TYR A 297 -22.32 -3.68 20.69
CA TYR A 297 -21.09 -2.92 20.45
C TYR A 297 -20.77 -2.84 18.95
N SER A 298 -20.79 -3.97 18.25
CA SER A 298 -20.52 -4.04 16.81
C SER A 298 -21.52 -3.20 15.99
N ASN A 299 -22.81 -3.25 16.33
CA ASN A 299 -23.83 -2.43 15.68
C ASN A 299 -23.64 -0.94 15.95
N CYS A 300 -23.20 -0.56 17.16
CA CYS A 300 -22.87 0.83 17.46
C CYS A 300 -21.73 1.35 16.57
N LEU A 301 -20.69 0.55 16.37
CA LEU A 301 -19.57 0.91 15.51
C LEU A 301 -19.96 0.98 14.02
N GLU A 302 -20.85 0.11 13.53
CA GLU A 302 -21.37 0.22 12.16
C GLU A 302 -22.13 1.54 11.94
N ASP A 303 -22.94 1.98 12.91
CA ASP A 303 -23.62 3.26 12.80
C ASP A 303 -22.62 4.44 12.77
N VAL A 304 -21.52 4.36 13.54
CA VAL A 304 -20.45 5.37 13.55
C VAL A 304 -19.69 5.39 12.22
N ILE A 305 -19.34 4.21 11.68
CA ILE A 305 -18.72 4.06 10.35
C ILE A 305 -19.63 4.69 9.29
N GLN A 306 -20.92 4.39 9.34
CA GLN A 306 -21.90 4.88 8.38
C GLN A 306 -22.12 6.39 8.50
N LEU A 307 -22.11 6.95 9.71
CA LEU A 307 -22.20 8.39 9.95
C LEU A 307 -21.03 9.15 9.33
N HIS A 308 -19.84 8.53 9.28
CA HIS A 308 -18.68 9.09 8.59
C HIS A 308 -18.75 8.92 7.07
N GLN A 309 -19.01 7.71 6.58
CA GLN A 309 -18.89 7.38 5.15
C GLN A 309 -20.07 7.89 4.31
N ASN A 310 -21.29 7.77 4.82
CA ASN A 310 -22.50 8.16 4.08
C ASN A 310 -23.66 8.44 5.06
N PRO A 311 -23.70 9.67 5.65
CA PRO A 311 -24.70 10.06 6.64
C PRO A 311 -26.11 10.15 6.06
N GLN A 312 -26.26 10.47 4.77
CA GLN A 312 -27.57 10.51 4.10
C GLN A 312 -28.24 9.13 4.12
N ARG A 313 -27.48 8.08 3.79
CA ARG A 313 -28.00 6.71 3.86
C ARG A 313 -28.46 6.32 5.27
N LEU A 314 -27.76 6.80 6.31
CA LEU A 314 -28.15 6.52 7.70
C LEU A 314 -29.47 7.22 8.07
N GLN A 315 -29.70 8.43 7.55
CA GLN A 315 -30.99 9.14 7.71
C GLN A 315 -32.13 8.40 7.00
N ASP A 316 -31.87 7.85 5.81
CA ASP A 316 -32.88 7.17 4.99
C ASP A 316 -33.22 5.76 5.50
N GLN A 317 -32.22 5.00 5.94
CA GLN A 317 -32.38 3.58 6.30
C GLN A 317 -32.55 3.36 7.81
N GLY A 318 -32.32 4.40 8.60
CA GLY A 318 -32.33 4.31 10.05
C GLY A 318 -31.05 3.67 10.61
N ARG A 319 -30.97 3.73 11.94
CA ARG A 319 -29.80 3.27 12.73
C ARG A 319 -29.94 1.80 13.09
N ARG A 320 -28.82 1.09 13.17
CA ARG A 320 -28.74 -0.32 13.58
C ARG A 320 -28.72 -0.50 15.10
N SER A 321 -28.42 0.57 15.84
CA SER A 321 -28.30 0.60 17.29
C SER A 321 -28.92 1.87 17.88
N GLU A 322 -29.28 1.83 19.16
CA GLU A 322 -29.68 3.01 19.95
C GLU A 322 -28.50 3.68 20.67
N CYS A 323 -27.28 3.17 20.48
CA CYS A 323 -26.04 3.66 21.10
C CYS A 323 -25.72 5.12 20.72
N LEU A 324 -25.27 5.98 21.64
CA LEU A 324 -24.90 7.39 21.35
C LEU A 324 -26.05 8.30 20.81
N PRO A 325 -27.25 8.30 21.40
CA PRO A 325 -28.38 9.08 20.87
C PRO A 325 -28.09 10.59 20.75
N GLU A 326 -27.29 11.16 21.65
CA GLU A 326 -26.91 12.58 21.61
C GLU A 326 -25.98 12.90 20.42
N ILE A 327 -25.04 12.00 20.10
CA ILE A 327 -24.11 12.18 18.97
C ILE A 327 -24.87 12.18 17.65
N PHE A 328 -25.75 11.21 17.43
CA PHE A 328 -26.52 11.13 16.18
C PHE A 328 -27.54 12.28 16.04
N THR A 329 -27.96 12.87 17.15
CA THR A 329 -28.81 14.07 17.13
C THR A 329 -28.01 15.32 16.74
N GLN A 330 -26.82 15.48 17.31
CA GLN A 330 -25.99 16.69 17.10
C GLN A 330 -25.22 16.68 15.77
N TYR A 331 -24.78 15.50 15.31
CA TYR A 331 -23.96 15.32 14.12
C TYR A 331 -24.71 14.62 12.99
N SER A 332 -26.01 14.90 12.84
CA SER A 332 -26.87 14.23 11.86
C SER A 332 -26.38 14.36 10.41
N ASN A 333 -25.62 15.42 10.09
CA ASN A 333 -25.02 15.65 8.78
C ASN A 333 -23.68 14.93 8.55
N GLY A 334 -23.23 14.13 9.52
CA GLY A 334 -22.00 13.36 9.46
C GLY A 334 -20.94 13.83 10.45
N ILE A 335 -19.89 13.01 10.58
CA ILE A 335 -18.74 13.23 11.45
C ILE A 335 -17.43 13.15 10.67
N SER A 336 -16.43 13.90 11.11
CA SER A 336 -15.07 13.81 10.58
C SER A 336 -14.39 12.49 10.98
N GLN A 337 -13.31 12.13 10.28
CA GLN A 337 -12.49 10.96 10.64
C GLN A 337 -11.93 11.08 12.07
N ALA A 338 -11.54 12.27 12.51
CA ALA A 338 -11.02 12.51 13.86
C ALA A 338 -12.10 12.30 14.93
N GLN A 339 -13.32 12.80 14.70
CA GLN A 339 -14.46 12.57 15.59
C GLN A 339 -14.87 11.09 15.62
N ALA A 340 -14.81 10.38 14.49
CA ALA A 340 -15.05 8.95 14.44
C ALA A 340 -14.02 8.18 15.30
N VAL A 341 -12.73 8.50 15.18
CA VAL A 341 -11.67 7.93 16.03
C VAL A 341 -11.92 8.22 17.50
N GLU A 342 -12.34 9.44 17.85
CA GLU A 342 -12.67 9.83 19.22
C GLU A 342 -13.81 8.97 19.80
N ILE A 343 -14.88 8.76 19.02
CA ILE A 343 -16.00 7.88 19.40
C ILE A 343 -15.52 6.43 19.55
N ILE A 344 -14.76 5.90 18.59
CA ILE A 344 -14.27 4.52 18.58
C ILE A 344 -13.36 4.26 19.79
N ALA A 345 -12.44 5.16 20.08
CA ALA A 345 -11.54 5.06 21.23
C ALA A 345 -12.28 5.12 22.57
N ALA A 346 -13.32 5.96 22.66
CA ALA A 346 -14.16 6.02 23.85
C ALA A 346 -15.01 4.76 24.01
N ALA A 347 -15.51 4.19 22.91
CA ALA A 347 -16.26 2.93 22.91
C ALA A 347 -15.38 1.76 23.37
N ASP A 348 -14.14 1.69 22.90
CA ASP A 348 -13.17 0.66 23.32
C ASP A 348 -12.84 0.77 24.81
N ARG A 349 -12.61 1.99 25.32
CA ARG A 349 -12.40 2.22 26.75
C ARG A 349 -13.61 1.76 27.57
N TYR A 350 -14.82 2.13 27.16
CA TYR A 350 -16.04 1.70 27.83
C TYR A 350 -16.15 0.16 27.84
N ALA A 351 -15.91 -0.48 26.68
CA ALA A 351 -16.01 -1.92 26.49
C ALA A 351 -14.96 -2.75 27.27
N THR A 352 -13.78 -2.16 27.52
CA THR A 352 -12.63 -2.88 28.12
C THR A 352 -12.34 -2.50 29.56
N GLN A 353 -12.78 -1.31 30.01
CA GLN A 353 -12.44 -0.76 31.33
C GLN A 353 -13.66 -0.42 32.19
N GLU A 354 -14.80 -0.07 31.59
CA GLU A 354 -15.97 0.44 32.34
C GLU A 354 -17.09 -0.60 32.48
N LEU A 355 -17.17 -1.58 31.57
CA LEU A 355 -18.06 -2.73 31.72
C LEU A 355 -17.56 -3.67 32.84
N ASN A 356 -18.21 -3.60 34.01
CA ASN A 356 -17.89 -4.37 35.22
C ASN A 356 -18.00 -5.91 35.12
N VAL A 357 -18.23 -6.48 33.93
CA VAL A 357 -18.62 -7.89 33.78
C VAL A 357 -17.77 -8.64 32.76
N THR A 358 -17.56 -8.10 31.56
CA THR A 358 -16.86 -8.81 30.47
C THR A 358 -16.19 -7.81 29.54
N ILE A 359 -14.93 -8.08 29.21
CA ILE A 359 -14.20 -7.33 28.18
C ILE A 359 -14.80 -7.70 26.83
N LEU A 360 -15.31 -6.70 26.11
CA LEU A 360 -15.88 -6.87 24.79
C LEU A 360 -14.93 -6.35 23.72
N TYR A 361 -14.87 -7.07 22.60
CA TYR A 361 -14.21 -6.61 21.38
C TYR A 361 -15.16 -6.79 20.20
N PRO A 362 -15.11 -5.91 19.18
CA PRO A 362 -15.80 -6.15 17.93
C PRO A 362 -15.21 -7.37 17.20
N PRO A 363 -15.94 -8.01 16.26
CA PRO A 363 -15.40 -9.09 15.43
C PRO A 363 -14.14 -8.66 14.68
N ARG A 364 -13.18 -9.58 14.47
CA ARG A 364 -11.88 -9.26 13.83
C ARG A 364 -12.02 -8.52 12.50
N GLY A 365 -12.95 -8.94 11.63
CA GLY A 365 -13.18 -8.28 10.34
C GLY A 365 -13.60 -6.80 10.50
N GLN A 366 -14.38 -6.48 11.52
CA GLN A 366 -14.78 -5.10 11.81
C GLN A 366 -13.61 -4.28 12.36
N ARG A 367 -12.74 -4.88 13.18
CA ARG A 367 -11.53 -4.22 13.71
C ARG A 367 -10.53 -3.90 12.60
N VAL A 368 -10.34 -4.81 11.65
CA VAL A 368 -9.52 -4.59 10.45
C VAL A 368 -10.09 -3.44 9.62
N ARG A 369 -11.40 -3.45 9.34
CA ARG A 369 -12.07 -2.34 8.63
C ARG A 369 -11.93 -1.00 9.36
N ILE A 370 -12.00 -0.98 10.69
CA ILE A 370 -11.78 0.23 11.50
C ILE A 370 -10.32 0.70 11.42
N GLN A 371 -9.37 -0.22 11.40
CA GLN A 371 -7.96 0.10 11.21
C GLN A 371 -7.71 0.71 9.83
N GLU A 372 -8.30 0.15 8.77
CA GLU A 372 -8.20 0.65 7.39
C GLU A 372 -8.84 2.03 7.23
N LEU A 373 -10.05 2.23 7.75
CA LEU A 373 -10.79 3.48 7.60
C LEU A 373 -10.29 4.61 8.52
N PHE A 374 -9.86 4.28 9.74
CA PHE A 374 -9.62 5.27 10.78
C PHE A 374 -8.22 5.23 11.38
N GLY A 375 -7.37 4.26 11.00
CA GLY A 375 -6.05 4.07 11.60
C GLY A 375 -6.08 3.65 13.07
N TYR A 376 -7.25 3.32 13.62
CA TYR A 376 -7.42 2.92 15.01
C TYR A 376 -7.11 1.43 15.17
N THR A 377 -6.11 1.10 16.00
CA THR A 377 -5.71 -0.28 16.26
C THR A 377 -6.07 -0.68 17.69
N TYR A 378 -6.95 -1.67 17.83
CA TYR A 378 -7.35 -2.22 19.13
C TYR A 378 -6.15 -2.90 19.81
N MET A 379 -6.08 -2.82 21.15
CA MET A 379 -4.99 -3.45 21.90
C MET A 379 -4.85 -4.95 21.65
N ILE A 380 -5.96 -5.65 21.42
CA ILE A 380 -5.96 -7.09 21.13
C ILE A 380 -5.26 -7.44 19.82
N ASP A 381 -5.14 -6.48 18.89
CA ASP A 381 -4.49 -6.66 17.59
C ASP A 381 -3.04 -6.13 17.57
N GLN A 382 -2.52 -5.63 18.70
CA GLN A 382 -1.14 -5.15 18.84
C GLN A 382 -0.14 -6.25 19.24
N GLN A 383 -0.58 -7.51 19.35
CA GLN A 383 0.20 -8.64 19.86
C GLN A 383 0.85 -9.48 18.78
#